data_AF-A0A418AG69-F1
#
_entry.id   AF-A0A418AG69-F1
#
_cell.length_a   1.000
_cell.length_b   1.000
_cell.length_c   1.000
_cell.angle_alpha   90.00
_cell.angle_beta   90.00
_cell.angle_gamma   90.00
#
_symmetry.space_group_name_H-M   'P 1'
#
loop_
_entity.id
_entity.type
_entity.pdbx_description
1 polymer ?
#
loop_
_entity_poly.entity_id
_entity_poly.type
_entity_poly.pdbx_seq_one_letter_code
_entity_poly.pdbx_strand_id
1 'polypeptide(L)'
;YEQVLNPNITDAQMPLALGGELGLWTEVSGEASMDVRVWPRAAAFAERAWTNPTTRWDKAVARMTIATYRVIESGSASDLIQPHWCRQRPGECPLIVWPQ
;
A
#
# COMPACT_ATOMS: atom_id res chain seq x y z
N TYR A 1 11.15 2.30 -11.44
CA TYR A 1 11.20 1.08 -10.62
C TYR A 1 9.81 0.46 -10.65
N GLU A 2 9.60 -0.52 -11.52
CA GLU A 2 8.36 -1.32 -11.52
C GLU A 2 8.66 -2.53 -10.66
N GLN A 3 8.26 -2.47 -9.39
CA GLN A 3 8.47 -3.57 -8.44
C GLN A 3 7.29 -4.52 -8.57
N VAL A 4 7.38 -5.45 -9.54
CA VAL A 4 6.59 -6.67 -9.51
C VAL A 4 6.97 -7.50 -8.28
N LEU A 5 6.04 -8.29 -7.74
CA LEU A 5 6.29 -9.06 -6.52
C LEU A 5 7.39 -10.13 -6.69
N ASN A 6 7.62 -10.58 -7.91
CA ASN A 6 8.52 -11.67 -8.29
C ASN A 6 9.67 -11.19 -9.20
N PRO A 7 10.48 -10.19 -8.80
CA PRO A 7 11.58 -9.78 -9.64
C PRO A 7 12.59 -10.94 -9.67
N ASN A 8 12.92 -11.42 -10.86
CA ASN A 8 13.99 -12.40 -11.08
C ASN A 8 13.67 -13.85 -10.66
N ILE A 9 12.39 -14.25 -10.64
CA ILE A 9 11.97 -15.65 -10.49
C ILE A 9 11.72 -16.24 -11.89
N THR A 10 12.28 -17.42 -12.18
CA THR A 10 12.03 -18.13 -13.45
C THR A 10 10.63 -18.74 -13.48
N ASP A 11 10.04 -18.95 -14.66
CA ASP A 11 8.73 -19.59 -14.80
C ASP A 11 8.66 -20.98 -14.13
N ALA A 12 9.79 -21.69 -14.09
CA ALA A 12 9.91 -22.98 -13.41
C ALA A 12 9.86 -22.87 -11.87
N GLN A 13 10.25 -21.72 -11.30
CA GLN A 13 10.27 -21.47 -9.87
C GLN A 13 9.00 -20.77 -9.37
N MET A 14 8.23 -20.13 -10.26
CA MET A 14 6.99 -19.44 -9.90
C MET A 14 6.00 -20.28 -9.08
N PRO A 15 5.80 -21.59 -9.34
CA PRO A 15 4.91 -22.43 -8.53
C PRO A 15 5.36 -22.61 -7.08
N LEU A 16 6.63 -22.33 -6.75
CA LEU A 16 7.17 -22.44 -5.40
C LEU A 16 6.86 -21.20 -4.54
N ALA A 17 6.55 -20.07 -5.17
CA ALA A 17 6.21 -18.83 -4.49
C ALA A 17 4.71 -18.81 -4.17
N LEU A 18 4.35 -19.10 -2.91
CA LEU A 18 2.94 -19.11 -2.47
C LEU A 18 2.34 -17.70 -2.34
N GLY A 19 3.17 -16.68 -2.18
CA GLY A 19 2.74 -15.31 -1.95
C GLY A 19 3.81 -14.52 -1.20
N GLY A 20 3.38 -13.58 -0.37
CA GLY A 20 4.26 -12.85 0.54
C GLY A 20 3.53 -12.47 1.81
N GLU A 21 4.29 -11.94 2.77
CA GLU A 21 3.78 -11.49 4.06
C GLU A 21 4.35 -10.11 4.41
N LEU A 22 3.54 -9.29 5.06
CA LEU A 22 4.02 -8.08 5.73
C LEU A 22 4.18 -8.40 7.22
N GLY A 23 5.42 -8.47 7.68
CA GLY A 23 5.75 -8.67 9.10
C GLY A 23 5.87 -7.34 9.84
N LEU A 24 5.13 -7.19 10.94
CA LEU A 24 5.34 -6.11 11.91
C LEU A 24 6.07 -6.67 13.15
N TRP A 25 7.36 -6.40 13.25
CA TRP A 25 8.11 -6.74 14.45
C TRP A 25 7.74 -5.83 15.62
N THR A 26 7.74 -6.39 16.83
CA THR A 26 7.13 -5.80 18.02
C THR A 26 8.13 -5.35 19.08
N GLU A 27 9.42 -5.26 18.77
CA GLU A 27 10.44 -4.78 19.72
C GLU A 27 10.15 -3.35 20.19
N VAL A 28 9.59 -2.53 19.29
CA VAL A 28 9.16 -1.15 19.58
C VAL A 28 7.69 -0.91 19.26
N SER A 29 6.91 -1.98 19.03
CA SER A 29 5.47 -1.92 18.71
C SER A 29 4.62 -2.58 19.77
N GLY A 30 3.54 -1.90 20.13
CA GLY A 30 2.52 -2.40 21.04
C GLY A 30 1.14 -1.90 20.63
N GLU A 31 0.14 -2.27 21.42
CA GLU A 31 -1.29 -2.03 21.16
C GLU A 31 -1.59 -0.60 20.66
N ALA A 32 -1.07 0.42 21.35
CA ALA A 32 -1.31 1.82 21.03
C ALA A 32 -0.80 2.29 19.64
N SER A 33 0.10 1.52 19.02
CA SER A 33 0.76 1.90 17.76
C SER A 33 0.60 0.85 16.64
N MET A 34 -0.03 -0.29 16.95
CA MET A 34 -0.14 -1.42 16.03
C MET A 34 -0.89 -1.00 14.76
N ASP A 35 -2.09 -0.46 14.93
CA ASP A 35 -3.00 -0.09 13.83
C ASP A 35 -2.35 0.91 12.85
N VAL A 36 -1.81 2.01 13.37
CA VAL A 36 -1.14 3.03 12.54
C VAL A 36 0.15 2.53 11.89
N ARG A 37 0.78 1.48 12.43
CA ARG A 37 1.93 0.85 11.77
C ARG A 37 1.50 -0.12 10.69
N VAL A 38 0.43 -0.87 10.88
CA VAL A 38 -0.09 -1.82 9.89
C VAL A 38 -0.74 -1.06 8.72
N TRP A 39 -1.65 -0.15 9.03
CA TRP A 39 -2.46 0.58 8.06
C TRP A 39 -1.89 1.97 7.77
N PRO A 40 -1.79 2.40 6.49
CA PRO A 40 -2.38 1.77 5.29
C PRO A 40 -1.40 0.91 4.49
N ARG A 41 -0.17 0.71 4.99
CA ARG A 41 0.89 -0.02 4.27
C ARG A 41 0.50 -1.46 3.93
N ALA A 42 -0.24 -2.13 4.82
CA ALA A 42 -0.80 -3.45 4.56
C ALA A 42 -1.79 -3.47 3.39
N ALA A 43 -2.57 -2.40 3.17
CA ALA A 43 -3.46 -2.31 2.01
C ALA A 43 -2.66 -2.22 0.69
N ALA A 44 -1.50 -1.54 0.70
CA ALA A 44 -0.59 -1.52 -0.44
C ALA A 44 -0.04 -2.90 -0.77
N PHE A 45 0.40 -3.63 0.25
CA PHE A 45 0.85 -5.00 0.10
C PHE A 45 -0.27 -5.91 -0.42
N ALA A 46 -1.49 -5.77 0.11
CA ALA A 46 -2.66 -6.54 -0.32
C ALA A 46 -2.95 -6.37 -1.81
N GLU A 47 -2.92 -5.15 -2.35
CA GLU A 47 -3.13 -4.92 -3.79
C GLU A 47 -2.04 -5.58 -4.65
N ARG A 48 -0.78 -5.47 -4.22
CA ARG A 48 0.36 -6.08 -4.89
C ARG A 48 0.27 -7.61 -4.88
N ALA A 49 -0.09 -8.22 -3.75
CA ALA A 49 -0.25 -9.65 -3.64
C ALA A 49 -1.49 -10.18 -4.40
N TRP A 50 -2.55 -9.38 -4.49
CA TRP A 50 -3.82 -9.79 -5.11
C TRP A 50 -3.84 -9.64 -6.63
N THR A 51 -3.44 -8.47 -7.14
CA THR A 51 -3.52 -8.15 -8.59
C THR A 51 -2.16 -8.06 -9.27
N ASN A 52 -1.08 -7.89 -8.50
CA ASN A 52 0.28 -7.65 -8.98
C ASN A 52 0.37 -6.66 -10.17
N PRO A 53 -0.09 -5.41 -10.01
CA PRO A 53 -0.23 -4.47 -11.13
C PRO A 53 1.13 -4.02 -11.67
N THR A 54 1.27 -3.93 -13.00
CA THR A 54 2.49 -3.39 -13.62
C THR A 54 2.60 -1.87 -13.47
N THR A 55 1.48 -1.19 -13.16
CA THR A 55 1.46 0.24 -12.89
C THR A 55 2.16 0.58 -11.57
N ARG A 56 2.75 1.78 -11.54
CA ARG A 56 3.39 2.37 -10.37
C ARG A 56 2.39 2.89 -9.34
N TRP A 57 2.90 3.20 -8.15
CA TRP A 57 2.12 3.70 -7.02
C TRP A 57 1.37 5.02 -7.30
N ASP A 58 1.86 5.87 -8.20
CA ASP A 58 1.21 7.15 -8.55
C ASP A 58 -0.20 6.96 -9.11
N LYS A 59 -0.46 5.84 -9.79
CA LYS A 59 -1.80 5.48 -10.27
C LYS A 59 -2.68 4.86 -9.18
N ALA A 60 -2.10 4.43 -8.07
CA ALA A 60 -2.81 3.83 -6.93
C ALA A 60 -3.13 4.84 -5.83
N VAL A 61 -2.45 6.00 -5.75
CA VAL A 61 -2.58 6.98 -4.65
C VAL A 61 -4.04 7.33 -4.34
N ALA A 62 -4.84 7.65 -5.35
CA ALA A 62 -6.23 8.04 -5.14
C ALA A 62 -7.05 6.92 -4.45
N ARG A 63 -6.86 5.66 -4.89
CA ARG A 63 -7.53 4.50 -4.28
C ARG A 63 -6.94 4.16 -2.92
N MET A 64 -5.64 4.35 -2.72
CA MET A 64 -4.98 4.18 -1.42
C MET A 64 -5.54 5.14 -0.40
N THR A 65 -5.67 6.42 -0.74
CA THR A 65 -6.28 7.43 0.14
C THR A 65 -7.69 7.00 0.53
N ILE A 66 -8.52 6.55 -0.42
CA ILE A 66 -9.85 6.02 -0.11
C ILE A 66 -9.79 4.81 0.83
N ALA A 67 -8.88 3.87 0.59
CA ALA A 67 -8.69 2.69 1.44
C ALA A 67 -8.30 3.05 2.88
N THR A 68 -7.40 4.03 3.07
CA THR A 68 -7.05 4.58 4.38
C THR A 68 -8.27 5.08 5.14
N TYR A 69 -9.12 5.91 4.51
CA TYR A 69 -10.32 6.41 5.18
C TYR A 69 -11.33 5.31 5.48
N ARG A 70 -11.43 4.27 4.65
CA ARG A 70 -12.30 3.10 4.94
C ARG A 70 -11.86 2.33 6.18
N VAL A 71 -10.54 2.16 6.40
CA VAL A 71 -10.02 1.54 7.62
C VAL A 71 -10.42 2.37 8.85
N ILE A 72 -10.24 3.69 8.78
CA ILE A 72 -10.64 4.64 9.83
C ILE A 72 -12.16 4.58 10.10
N GLU A 73 -12.96 4.59 9.04
CA GLU A 73 -14.43 4.52 9.12
C GLU A 73 -14.92 3.16 9.66
N SER A 74 -14.13 2.09 9.53
CA SER A 74 -14.42 0.78 10.13
C SER A 74 -14.06 0.66 11.62
N GLY A 75 -13.43 1.69 12.20
CA GLY A 75 -13.08 1.74 13.63
C GLY A 75 -11.64 1.39 13.97
N SER A 76 -10.78 1.11 12.97
CA SER A 76 -9.34 0.89 13.18
C SER A 76 -8.55 2.16 12.91
N ALA A 77 -7.47 2.40 13.64
CA ALA A 77 -6.60 3.54 13.32
C ALA A 77 -5.79 3.25 12.03
N SER A 78 -5.37 4.30 11.34
CA SER A 78 -4.47 4.22 10.19
C SER A 78 -3.62 5.47 10.13
N ASP A 79 -2.39 5.33 9.67
CA ASP A 79 -1.58 6.47 9.31
C ASP A 79 -2.19 7.20 8.10
N LEU A 80 -2.00 8.51 8.03
CA LEU A 80 -2.51 9.36 6.94
C LEU A 80 -1.40 9.63 5.94
N ILE A 81 -1.66 9.29 4.68
CA ILE A 81 -0.67 9.37 3.59
C ILE A 81 -0.55 10.77 2.99
N GLN A 82 -1.62 11.54 3.02
CA GLN A 82 -1.72 12.87 2.42
C GLN A 82 -2.65 13.76 3.26
N PRO A 83 -2.52 15.10 3.14
CA PRO A 83 -3.49 16.03 3.72
C PRO A 83 -4.92 15.68 3.31
N HIS A 84 -5.88 15.92 4.20
CA HIS A 84 -7.30 15.63 3.94
C HIS A 84 -7.82 16.28 2.64
N TRP A 85 -7.27 17.43 2.24
CA TRP A 85 -7.59 18.10 0.98
C TRP A 85 -7.38 17.20 -0.24
N CYS A 86 -6.35 16.35 -0.26
CA CYS A 86 -6.05 15.42 -1.36
C CYS A 86 -7.12 14.32 -1.52
N ARG A 87 -7.86 14.00 -0.45
CA ARG A 87 -9.04 13.11 -0.52
C ARG A 87 -10.20 13.80 -1.26
N GLN A 88 -10.39 15.09 -0.99
CA GLN A 88 -11.47 15.89 -1.58
C GLN A 88 -11.18 16.29 -3.03
N ARG A 89 -9.90 16.38 -3.40
CA ARG A 89 -9.41 16.81 -4.72
C ARG A 89 -8.44 15.79 -5.33
N PRO A 90 -8.92 14.64 -5.84
CA PRO A 90 -8.06 13.64 -6.44
C PRO A 90 -7.28 14.20 -7.64
N GLY A 91 -5.97 13.96 -7.67
CA GLY A 91 -5.09 14.41 -8.76
C GLY A 91 -4.47 15.80 -8.55
N GLU A 92 -4.94 16.58 -7.59
CA GLU A 92 -4.40 17.92 -7.30
C GLU A 92 -3.23 17.92 -6.29
N CYS A 93 -2.80 16.74 -5.82
CA CYS A 93 -1.64 16.56 -4.94
C CYS A 93 -0.50 15.76 -5.59
N PRO A 94 0.13 16.25 -6.67
CA PRO A 94 1.28 15.58 -7.27
C PRO A 94 2.55 15.81 -6.44
N LEU A 95 3.29 14.74 -6.15
CA LEU A 95 4.64 14.82 -5.59
C LEU A 95 5.69 15.11 -6.68
N ILE A 96 5.53 14.48 -7.85
CA ILE A 96 6.41 14.59 -9.02
C ILE A 96 5.50 14.48 -10.26
N VAL A 97 5.58 15.45 -11.18
CA VAL A 97 4.94 15.38 -12.50
C VAL A 97 5.85 14.56 -13.41
N TRP A 98 5.60 13.25 -13.53
CA TRP A 98 6.30 12.43 -14.51
C TRP A 98 5.82 12.80 -15.91
N PRO A 99 6.70 12.93 -16.92
CA PRO A 99 6.28 13.04 -18.31
C PRO A 99 5.38 11.85 -18.65
N GLN A 100 4.26 12.14 -19.34
CA GLN A 100 3.31 11.13 -19.81
C GLN A 100 3.87 10.37 -21.00
#